data_AF-A0A061FPX2-F1
#
_entry.id   AF-A0A061FPX2-F1
#
_cell.length_a   1.000
_cell.length_b   1.000
_cell.length_c   1.000
_cell.angle_alpha   90.00
_cell.angle_beta   90.00
_cell.angle_gamma   90.00
#
_symmetry.space_group_name_H-M   'P 1'
#
loop_
_entity.id
_entity.type
_entity.pdbx_description
1 polymer ?
#
loop_
_entity_poly.entity_id
_entity_poly.type
_entity_poly.pdbx_seq_one_letter_code
_entity_poly.pdbx_strand_id
1 'polypeptide(L)'
;MDERLRTVAKEGDTNALHECIREDPNVLRHIDEVEFVDTPLHIATTRGHAGFSTTIMYLKPSFFRKLNQKVYSPIHLGLQNEHTNAMLHLLAIDKDLVRLKGKEGYTTIHYRENYEE
;
A
#
# COMPACT_ATOMS: atom_id res chain seq x y z
N MET A 1 5.24 -0.34 13.41
CA MET A 1 3.89 -0.92 13.24
C MET A 1 3.79 -2.14 14.15
N ASP A 2 2.65 -2.30 14.82
CA ASP A 2 2.36 -3.43 15.70
C ASP A 2 2.36 -4.79 14.94
N GLU A 3 2.80 -5.87 15.60
CA GLU A 3 2.93 -7.19 14.97
C GLU A 3 1.58 -7.82 14.62
N ARG A 4 0.52 -7.51 15.37
CA ARG A 4 -0.85 -7.96 15.04
C ARG A 4 -1.30 -7.31 13.74
N LEU A 5 -1.20 -5.98 13.62
CA LEU A 5 -1.61 -5.28 12.40
C LEU A 5 -0.76 -5.72 11.19
N ARG A 6 0.53 -6.03 11.41
CA ARG A 6 1.39 -6.63 10.39
C ARG A 6 0.87 -8.00 9.94
N THR A 7 0.42 -8.84 10.85
CA THR A 7 -0.15 -10.17 10.54
C THR A 7 -1.47 -10.06 9.80
N VAL A 8 -2.37 -9.18 10.27
CA VAL A 8 -3.63 -8.87 9.61
C VAL A 8 -3.41 -8.41 8.17
N ALA A 9 -2.44 -7.52 7.93
CA ALA A 9 -2.10 -7.07 6.58
C ALA A 9 -1.47 -8.17 5.71
N LYS A 10 -0.70 -9.09 6.31
CA LYS A 10 -0.14 -10.25 5.64
C LYS A 10 -1.24 -11.22 5.18
N GLU A 11 -2.28 -11.41 6.00
CA GLU A 11 -3.38 -12.32 5.72
C GLU A 11 -4.48 -11.69 4.86
N GLY A 12 -4.54 -10.36 4.80
CA GLY A 12 -5.56 -9.64 4.05
C GLY A 12 -6.92 -9.66 4.75
N ASP A 13 -6.96 -9.90 6.07
CA ASP A 13 -8.19 -10.02 6.84
C ASP A 13 -8.78 -8.65 7.19
N THR A 14 -9.81 -8.24 6.46
CA THR A 14 -10.50 -6.97 6.69
C THR A 14 -11.27 -6.94 8.01
N ASN A 15 -11.77 -8.09 8.50
CA ASN A 15 -12.49 -8.13 9.76
C ASN A 15 -11.53 -7.90 10.93
N ALA A 16 -10.38 -8.57 10.93
CA ALA A 16 -9.35 -8.39 11.94
C ALA A 16 -8.75 -6.96 11.90
N LEU A 17 -8.72 -6.31 10.73
CA LEU A 17 -8.37 -4.88 10.63
C LEU A 17 -9.37 -4.00 11.38
N HIS A 18 -10.67 -4.24 11.21
CA HIS A 18 -11.70 -3.50 11.94
C HIS A 18 -11.62 -3.72 13.44
N GLU A 19 -11.24 -4.92 13.90
CA GLU A 19 -10.96 -5.19 15.31
C GLU A 19 -9.76 -4.39 15.83
N CYS A 20 -8.65 -4.35 15.09
CA CYS A 20 -7.49 -3.54 15.46
C CYS A 20 -7.86 -2.05 15.62
N ILE A 21 -8.70 -1.52 14.75
CA ILE A 21 -9.19 -0.13 14.82
C ILE A 21 -10.14 0.07 16.01
N ARG A 22 -10.96 -0.94 16.35
CA ARG A 22 -11.84 -0.87 17.52
C ARG A 22 -11.06 -0.81 18.82
N GLU A 23 -9.96 -1.55 18.89
CA GLU A 23 -9.09 -1.58 20.07
C GLU A 23 -8.20 -0.34 20.17
N ASP A 24 -7.61 0.11 19.07
CA ASP A 24 -6.90 1.38 18.98
C ASP A 24 -7.40 2.21 17.77
N PRO A 25 -8.30 3.19 18.00
CA PRO A 25 -8.82 4.07 16.96
C PRO A 25 -7.74 4.89 16.23
N ASN A 26 -6.55 5.05 16.84
CA ASN A 26 -5.45 5.81 16.27
C ASN A 26 -4.38 4.93 15.60
N VAL A 27 -4.58 3.62 15.52
CA VAL A 27 -3.56 2.67 15.03
C VAL A 27 -3.00 3.04 13.65
N LEU A 28 -3.84 3.53 12.74
CA LEU A 28 -3.41 3.97 11.41
C LEU A 28 -2.77 5.37 11.43
N ARG A 29 -3.22 6.27 12.30
CA ARG A 29 -2.66 7.63 12.45
C ARG A 29 -1.21 7.56 12.95
N HIS A 30 -0.93 6.73 13.95
CA HIS A 30 0.42 6.57 14.51
C HIS A 30 1.44 6.13 13.45
N ILE A 31 1.02 5.30 12.49
CA ILE A 31 1.87 4.89 11.36
C ILE A 31 2.01 6.04 10.36
N ASP A 32 0.93 6.77 10.10
CA ASP A 32 0.94 7.89 9.15
C ASP A 32 1.84 9.05 9.57
N GLU A 33 2.08 9.23 10.86
CA GLU A 33 2.96 10.28 11.38
C GLU A 33 4.45 9.98 11.15
N VAL A 34 4.81 8.71 10.89
CA VAL A 34 6.20 8.32 10.63
C VAL A 34 6.55 8.58 9.18
N GLU A 35 7.51 9.48 8.92
CA GLU A 35 7.85 9.98 7.58
C GLU A 35 8.09 8.86 6.55
N PHE A 36 8.99 7.92 6.86
CA PHE A 36 9.30 6.74 6.03
C PHE A 36 9.01 5.45 6.78
N VAL A 37 7.99 4.69 6.36
CA VAL A 37 7.53 3.50 7.08
C VAL A 37 6.83 2.49 6.16
N ASP A 38 7.05 1.20 6.41
CA ASP A 38 6.17 0.17 5.84
C ASP A 38 4.80 0.27 6.49
N THR A 39 3.83 0.68 5.69
CA THR A 39 2.41 0.70 6.07
C THR A 39 1.79 -0.69 5.86
N PRO A 40 0.65 -1.00 6.50
CA PRO A 40 -0.15 -2.18 6.17
C PRO A 40 -0.46 -2.31 4.67
N LEU A 41 -0.61 -1.17 3.98
CA LEU A 41 -0.85 -1.13 2.54
C LEU A 41 0.35 -1.69 1.75
N HIS A 42 1.60 -1.38 2.11
CA HIS A 42 2.78 -1.96 1.45
C HIS A 42 2.77 -3.50 1.51
N ILE A 43 2.39 -4.05 2.66
CA ILE A 43 2.35 -5.50 2.88
C ILE A 43 1.22 -6.13 2.07
N ALA A 44 0.03 -5.54 2.13
CA ALA A 44 -1.14 -6.07 1.44
C ALA A 44 -0.97 -6.03 -0.09
N THR A 45 -0.38 -4.96 -0.64
CA THR A 45 -0.13 -4.85 -2.08
C THR A 45 0.93 -5.86 -2.55
N THR A 46 1.97 -6.08 -1.76
CA THR A 46 3.01 -7.12 -2.03
C THR A 46 2.42 -8.53 -2.07
N ARG A 47 1.28 -8.76 -1.41
CA ARG A 47 0.61 -10.08 -1.37
C ARG A 47 -0.62 -10.19 -2.26
N GLY A 48 -0.96 -9.13 -3.00
CA GLY A 48 -2.11 -9.13 -3.91
C GLY A 48 -3.47 -9.07 -3.23
N HIS A 49 -3.54 -8.66 -1.96
CA HIS A 49 -4.78 -8.56 -1.20
C HIS A 49 -5.57 -7.32 -1.62
N ALA A 50 -6.20 -7.38 -2.80
CA ALA A 50 -6.88 -6.24 -3.42
C ALA A 50 -8.01 -5.67 -2.55
N GLY A 51 -8.87 -6.53 -2.00
CA GLY A 51 -9.97 -6.10 -1.12
C GLY A 51 -9.47 -5.37 0.12
N PHE A 52 -8.49 -5.96 0.82
CA PHE A 52 -7.86 -5.34 1.99
C PHE A 52 -7.17 -4.01 1.65
N SER A 53 -6.45 -3.97 0.52
CA SER A 53 -5.78 -2.76 0.04
C SER A 53 -6.78 -1.63 -0.23
N THR A 54 -7.88 -1.95 -0.89
CA THR A 54 -9.01 -1.02 -1.14
C THR A 54 -9.57 -0.49 0.19
N THR A 55 -9.84 -1.37 1.16
CA THR A 55 -10.34 -0.97 2.48
C THR A 55 -9.38 0.00 3.17
N ILE A 56 -8.07 -0.29 3.20
CA ILE A 56 -7.09 0.61 3.80
C ILE A 56 -6.99 1.94 3.07
N MET A 57 -7.09 1.95 1.74
CA MET A 57 -7.10 3.19 0.97
C MET A 57 -8.28 4.09 1.34
N TYR A 58 -9.47 3.53 1.56
CA TYR A 58 -10.61 4.31 2.03
C TYR A 58 -10.45 4.80 3.46
N LEU A 59 -9.90 3.98 4.35
CA LEU A 59 -9.72 4.35 5.77
C LEU A 59 -8.59 5.37 5.97
N LYS A 60 -7.51 5.27 5.20
CA LYS A 60 -6.33 6.13 5.33
C LYS A 60 -5.67 6.42 3.97
N PRO A 61 -6.23 7.34 3.16
CA PRO A 61 -5.74 7.63 1.81
C PRO A 61 -4.26 8.06 1.74
N SER A 62 -3.74 8.68 2.80
CA SER A 62 -2.34 9.12 2.88
C SER A 62 -1.34 7.96 2.75
N PHE A 63 -1.70 6.73 3.16
CA PHE A 63 -0.84 5.54 3.05
C PHE A 63 -0.45 5.23 1.62
N PHE A 64 -1.25 5.67 0.67
CA PHE A 64 -0.95 5.49 -0.74
C PHE A 64 0.32 6.24 -1.17
N ARG A 65 0.54 7.43 -0.61
CA ARG A 65 1.69 8.30 -0.92
C ARG A 65 2.87 8.04 0.00
N LYS A 66 2.68 7.24 1.06
CA LYS A 66 3.75 6.88 1.98
C LYS A 66 4.84 6.11 1.26
N LEU A 67 6.08 6.48 1.58
CA LEU A 67 7.25 5.75 1.17
C LEU A 67 7.76 4.94 2.36
N ASN A 68 8.19 3.70 2.11
CA ASN A 68 8.93 2.96 3.11
C ASN A 68 10.40 3.40 3.16
N GLN A 69 11.18 2.78 4.04
CA GLN A 69 12.61 3.08 4.23
C GLN A 69 13.46 2.77 2.98
N LYS A 70 12.93 2.01 2.02
CA LYS A 70 13.55 1.74 0.72
C LYS A 70 13.08 2.70 -0.38
N VAL A 71 12.30 3.73 -0.03
CA VAL A 71 11.78 4.76 -0.94
C VAL A 71 10.80 4.18 -1.98
N TYR A 72 10.08 3.13 -1.61
CA TYR A 72 8.99 2.56 -2.41
C TYR A 72 7.65 2.96 -1.82
N SER A 73 6.67 3.28 -2.68
CA SER A 73 5.27 3.36 -2.28
C SER A 73 4.59 1.99 -2.39
N PRO A 74 3.39 1.80 -1.81
CA PRO A 74 2.68 0.52 -1.90
C PRO A 74 2.42 0.05 -3.33
N ILE A 75 2.16 0.96 -4.29
CA ILE A 75 1.98 0.58 -5.70
C ILE A 75 3.28 0.04 -6.29
N HIS A 76 4.42 0.68 -6.01
CA HIS A 76 5.70 0.22 -6.56
C HIS A 76 5.91 -1.27 -6.22
N LEU A 77 5.63 -1.64 -4.97
CA LEU A 77 5.68 -3.02 -4.53
C LEU A 77 4.60 -3.90 -5.19
N GLY A 78 3.36 -3.42 -5.30
CA GLY A 78 2.29 -4.19 -5.94
C GLY A 78 2.57 -4.49 -7.42
N LEU A 79 3.16 -3.56 -8.17
CA LEU A 79 3.58 -3.75 -9.56
C LEU A 79 4.78 -4.69 -9.67
N GLN A 80 5.75 -4.59 -8.77
CA GLN A 80 6.91 -5.50 -8.70
C GLN A 80 6.52 -6.95 -8.43
N ASN A 81 5.40 -7.20 -7.74
CA ASN A 81 4.93 -8.53 -7.37
C ASN A 81 3.80 -9.05 -8.28
N GLU A 82 3.73 -8.56 -9.53
CA GLU A 82 2.79 -9.04 -10.56
C GLU A 82 1.29 -8.85 -10.22
N HIS A 83 0.96 -8.05 -9.21
CA HIS A 83 -0.41 -7.73 -8.83
C HIS A 83 -0.98 -6.55 -9.63
N THR A 84 -0.59 -6.46 -10.90
CA THR A 84 -0.85 -5.34 -11.80
C THR A 84 -2.34 -5.04 -11.93
N ASN A 85 -3.21 -6.05 -12.10
CA ASN A 85 -4.65 -5.83 -12.24
C ASN A 85 -5.28 -5.22 -10.98
N ALA A 86 -4.85 -5.67 -9.79
CA ALA A 86 -5.30 -5.08 -8.53
C ALA A 86 -4.81 -3.63 -8.42
N MET A 87 -3.55 -3.37 -8.77
CA MET A 87 -2.99 -2.01 -8.70
C MET A 87 -3.64 -1.07 -9.73
N LEU A 88 -3.97 -1.54 -10.93
CA LEU A 88 -4.70 -0.78 -11.94
C LEU A 88 -6.10 -0.39 -11.45
N HIS A 89 -6.79 -1.29 -10.75
CA HIS A 89 -8.09 -0.98 -10.15
C HIS A 89 -7.95 0.11 -9.07
N LEU A 90 -6.90 0.05 -8.24
CA LEU A 90 -6.62 1.07 -7.24
C LEU A 90 -6.21 2.42 -7.85
N LEU A 91 -5.45 2.41 -8.95
CA LEU A 91 -5.07 3.60 -9.71
C LEU A 91 -6.25 4.23 -10.45
N ALA A 92 -7.26 3.44 -10.81
CA ALA A 92 -8.49 3.97 -11.41
C ALA A 92 -9.35 4.75 -10.40
N ILE A 93 -9.24 4.43 -9.11
CA ILE A 93 -9.95 5.13 -8.02
C ILE A 93 -9.40 6.55 -7.82
N ASP A 94 -8.09 6.77 -8.02
CA ASP A 94 -7.49 8.10 -7.97
C ASP A 94 -6.35 8.21 -9.00
N LYS A 95 -6.62 9.01 -10.05
CA LYS A 95 -5.76 9.16 -11.23
C LYS A 95 -4.50 9.99 -10.98
N ASP A 96 -4.46 10.79 -9.90
CA ASP A 96 -3.28 11.59 -9.57
C ASP A 96 -2.13 10.73 -9.03
N LEU A 97 -2.43 9.48 -8.69
CA LEU A 97 -1.51 8.47 -8.16
C LEU A 97 -0.53 7.93 -9.19
N VAL A 98 -0.88 8.07 -10.48
CA VAL A 98 -0.02 7.74 -11.63
C VAL A 98 1.24 8.64 -11.67
N ARG A 99 1.22 9.78 -10.96
CA ARG A 99 2.30 10.78 -10.96
C ARG A 99 3.24 10.69 -9.74
N LEU A 100 3.00 9.76 -8.81
CA LEU A 100 3.88 9.56 -7.66
C LEU A 100 5.24 9.04 -8.10
N LYS A 101 6.30 9.79 -7.77
CA LYS A 101 7.68 9.41 -8.04
C LYS A 101 8.23 8.62 -6.87
N GLY A 102 8.72 7.40 -7.13
CA GLY A 102 9.48 6.60 -6.17
C GLY A 102 10.99 6.86 -6.25
N LYS A 103 11.77 5.91 -5.71
CA LYS A 103 13.23 5.88 -5.89
C LYS A 103 13.61 6.04 -7.37
N GLU A 104 14.64 6.85 -7.64
CA GLU A 104 15.15 7.18 -8.99
C GLU A 104 14.23 8.05 -9.88
N GLY A 105 13.13 8.59 -9.35
CA GLY A 105 12.24 9.47 -10.12
C GLY A 105 11.28 8.73 -11.06
N TYR A 106 11.27 7.39 -11.01
CA TYR A 106 10.29 6.58 -11.74
C TYR A 106 8.88 6.92 -11.26
N THR A 107 8.07 7.37 -12.19
CA THR A 107 6.62 7.34 -12.05
C THR A 107 6.15 5.89 -12.12
N THR A 108 5.08 5.56 -11.41
CA THR A 108 4.44 4.24 -11.31
C THR A 108 4.13 3.56 -12.65
N ILE A 109 4.14 4.30 -13.77
CA ILE A 109 3.99 3.80 -15.15
C ILE A 109 5.28 3.27 -15.82
N HIS A 110 6.48 3.56 -15.30
CA HIS A 110 7.73 3.12 -15.93
C HIS A 110 8.01 1.61 -15.75
N TYR A 111 7.19 0.90 -14.95
CA TYR A 111 7.33 -0.54 -14.77
C TYR A 111 6.90 -1.37 -16.00
N ARG A 112 6.37 -0.75 -17.07
CA ARG A 112 6.03 -1.44 -18.32
C ARG A 112 7.22 -1.75 -19.23
N GLU A 113 8.39 -1.11 -19.07
CA GLU A 113 9.48 -1.22 -20.05
C GLU A 113 10.61 -2.18 -19.67
N ASN A 114 10.60 -2.82 -18.50
CA ASN A 114 11.72 -3.65 -18.02
C ASN A 114 11.47 -5.17 -18.00
N TYR A 115 10.51 -5.69 -18.77
CA TYR A 115 10.33 -7.13 -18.99
C TYR A 115 9.98 -7.47 -20.45
N GLU A 116 10.67 -6.84 -21.39
CA GLU A 116 10.87 -7.41 -22.73
C GLU A 116 12.38 -7.54 -22.98
N GLU A 117 12.97 -8.62 -22.46
CA GLU A 117 14.14 -9.30 -23.04
C GLU A 117 14.22 -10.75 -22.54
#